data_AF-A0A5C7VN11-F1
#
_entry.id   AF-A0A5C7VN11-F1
#
_cell.length_a   1.000
_cell.length_b   1.000
_cell.length_c   1.000
_cell.angle_alpha   90.00
_cell.angle_beta   90.00
_cell.angle_gamma   90.00
#
_symmetry.space_group_name_H-M   'P 1'
#
loop_
_entity.id
_entity.type
_entity.pdbx_description
1 polymer ?
#
loop_
_entity_poly.entity_id
_entity_poly.type
_entity_poly.pdbx_seq_one_letter_code
_entity_poly.pdbx_strand_id
1 'polypeptide(L)'
;HAVAHNELYRKLIKGYMLRHMAKPGITGWAQVNGWRGETDVLEKMKARIEHDLYYLKNWSIWLDLWIIFKTVWIVLRKDNAY
;
A
#
# COMPACT_ATOMS: atom_id res chain seq x y z
N HIS A 1 -10.50 -5.30 17.64
CA HIS A 1 -10.19 -5.80 16.29
C HIS A 1 -8.88 -5.25 15.70
N ALA A 2 -8.69 -3.92 15.55
CA ALA A 2 -7.47 -3.36 14.95
C ALA A 2 -6.16 -3.66 15.73
N VAL A 3 -6.21 -3.68 17.07
CA VAL A 3 -5.03 -3.97 17.92
C VAL A 3 -4.59 -5.44 17.79
N ALA A 4 -5.54 -6.38 17.79
CA ALA A 4 -5.25 -7.80 17.62
C ALA A 4 -4.64 -8.12 16.24
N HIS A 5 -5.12 -7.48 15.17
CA HIS A 5 -4.49 -7.59 13.84
C HIS A 5 -3.08 -7.00 13.81
N ASN A 6 -2.86 -5.85 14.46
CA ASN A 6 -1.52 -5.27 14.56
C ASN A 6 -0.53 -6.19 15.28
N GLU A 7 -0.93 -6.80 16.40
CA GLU A 7 -0.06 -7.73 17.13
C GLU A 7 0.24 -9.00 16.33
N LEU A 8 -0.75 -9.53 15.61
CA LEU A 8 -0.58 -10.66 14.70
C LEU A 8 0.45 -10.33 13.62
N TYR A 9 0.25 -9.24 12.88
CA TYR A 9 1.11 -8.87 11.77
C TYR A 9 2.50 -8.40 12.20
N ARG A 10 2.64 -7.76 13.36
CA ARG A 10 3.95 -7.36 13.89
C ARG A 10 4.85 -8.57 14.13
N LYS A 11 4.28 -9.71 14.56
CA LYS A 11 5.03 -10.95 14.77
C LYS A 11 5.35 -11.67 13.46
N LEU A 12 4.49 -11.55 12.44
CA LEU A 12 4.59 -12.31 11.19
C LEU A 12 5.35 -11.57 10.08
N ILE A 13 5.37 -10.23 10.09
CA ILE A 13 5.94 -9.41 9.02
C ILE A 13 7.04 -8.53 9.58
N LYS A 14 8.28 -8.81 9.18
CA LYS A 14 9.45 -8.01 9.55
C LYS A 14 9.28 -6.58 9.02
N GLY A 15 9.50 -5.58 9.87
CA GLY A 15 9.37 -4.18 9.49
C GLY A 15 7.93 -3.68 9.42
N TYR A 16 6.92 -4.48 9.82
CA TYR A 16 5.51 -4.08 9.85
C TYR A 16 5.28 -2.71 10.53
N MET A 17 5.98 -2.47 11.64
CA MET A 17 5.83 -1.21 12.40
C MET A 17 6.31 0.02 11.63
N LEU A 18 7.21 -0.13 10.65
CA LEU A 18 7.71 0.97 9.83
C LEU A 18 6.63 1.58 8.95
N ARG A 19 5.52 0.86 8.71
CA ARG A 19 4.36 1.42 8.00
C ARG A 19 3.81 2.69 8.67
N HIS A 20 3.99 2.84 9.98
CA HIS A 20 3.52 3.98 10.74
C HIS A 20 4.41 5.23 10.58
N MET A 21 5.56 5.11 9.90
CA MET A 21 6.42 6.25 9.54
C MET A 21 5.82 7.07 8.39
N ALA A 22 5.02 6.44 7.55
CA ALA A 22 4.22 7.12 6.53
C ALA A 22 2.80 7.34 7.06
N LYS A 23 2.22 8.52 6.75
CA LYS A 23 0.79 8.74 6.99
C LYS A 23 -0.01 7.83 6.05
N PRO A 24 -1.08 7.19 6.53
CA PRO A 24 -1.99 6.45 5.66
C PRO A 24 -2.59 7.40 4.62
N GLY A 25 -2.46 7.05 3.34
CA GLY A 25 -2.96 7.82 2.21
C GLY A 25 -4.17 7.18 1.53
N ILE A 26 -4.89 7.98 0.75
CA ILE A 26 -6.02 7.50 -0.10
C ILE A 26 -5.49 6.65 -1.28
N THR A 27 -4.30 7.00 -1.79
CA THR A 27 -3.54 6.25 -2.81
C THR A 27 -2.07 6.07 -2.36
N GLY A 28 -1.38 5.10 -2.94
CA GLY A 28 0.01 4.75 -2.59
C GLY A 28 0.57 3.67 -3.50
N TRP A 29 1.88 3.44 -3.43
CA TRP A 29 2.59 2.51 -4.32
C TRP A 29 2.00 1.09 -4.29
N ALA A 30 1.62 0.59 -3.11
CA ALA A 30 0.94 -0.69 -2.97
C ALA A 30 -0.41 -0.74 -3.74
N GLN A 31 -1.20 0.34 -3.68
CA GLN A 31 -2.54 0.38 -4.26
C GLN A 31 -2.53 0.42 -5.79
N VAL A 32 -1.61 1.19 -6.39
CA VAL A 32 -1.45 1.25 -7.86
C VAL A 32 -0.87 -0.04 -8.44
N ASN A 33 -0.28 -0.90 -7.61
CA ASN A 33 0.20 -2.23 -7.98
C ASN A 33 -0.80 -3.35 -7.62
N GLY A 34 -2.05 -3.00 -7.28
CA GLY A 34 -3.13 -3.98 -7.09
C GLY A 34 -3.31 -4.50 -5.66
N TRP A 35 -2.51 -4.05 -4.70
CA TRP A 35 -2.59 -4.48 -3.29
C TRP A 35 -3.61 -3.64 -2.48
N ARG A 36 -4.76 -3.34 -3.10
CA ARG A 36 -5.88 -2.56 -2.53
C ARG A 36 -6.85 -3.48 -1.76
N GLY A 37 -7.46 -2.98 -0.67
CA GLY A 37 -8.55 -3.68 0.06
C GLY A 37 -8.18 -4.18 1.46
N GLU A 38 -9.18 -4.78 2.13
CA GLU A 38 -9.07 -5.39 3.46
C GLU A 38 -8.14 -6.61 3.42
N THR A 39 -7.23 -6.63 4.39
CA THR A 39 -6.14 -7.60 4.49
C THR A 39 -6.63 -8.89 5.15
N ASP A 40 -7.47 -9.64 4.44
CA ASP A 40 -7.97 -10.93 4.94
C ASP A 40 -6.98 -12.09 4.73
N VAL A 41 -5.87 -11.82 4.03
CA VAL A 41 -4.82 -12.81 3.74
C VAL A 41 -3.45 -12.22 4.09
N LEU A 42 -2.68 -12.94 4.90
CA LEU A 42 -1.34 -12.55 5.36
C LEU A 42 -0.42 -12.11 4.21
N GLU A 43 -0.45 -12.82 3.09
CA GLU A 43 0.34 -12.51 1.89
C GLU A 43 0.02 -11.13 1.32
N LYS A 44 -1.26 -10.71 1.30
CA LYS A 44 -1.65 -9.38 0.83
C LYS A 44 -1.12 -8.28 1.75
N MET A 45 -1.14 -8.51 3.06
CA MET A 45 -0.57 -7.57 4.03
C MET A 45 0.95 -7.49 3.87
N LYS A 46 1.64 -8.64 3.72
CA LYS A 46 3.09 -8.67 3.51
C LYS A 46 3.50 -7.91 2.25
N ALA A 47 2.84 -8.18 1.13
CA ALA A 47 3.07 -7.46 -0.12
C ALA A 47 2.85 -5.94 0.03
N ARG A 48 1.81 -5.52 0.77
CA ARG A 48 1.59 -4.10 1.07
C ARG A 48 2.77 -3.48 1.83
N ILE A 49 3.21 -4.14 2.91
CA ILE A 49 4.33 -3.65 3.71
C ILE A 49 5.62 -3.58 2.88
N GLU A 50 5.89 -4.56 2.03
CA GLU A 50 7.06 -4.53 1.13
C GLU A 50 7.00 -3.33 0.18
N HIS A 51 5.82 -2.98 -0.36
CA HIS A 51 5.64 -1.82 -1.22
C HIS A 51 5.74 -0.49 -0.45
N ASP A 52 5.24 -0.44 0.79
CA ASP A 52 5.36 0.73 1.65
C ASP A 52 6.84 0.98 2.02
N LEU A 53 7.59 -0.08 2.34
CA LEU A 53 9.04 0.00 2.60
C LEU A 53 9.82 0.41 1.36
N TYR A 54 9.45 -0.12 0.19
CA TYR A 54 10.04 0.30 -1.08
C TYR A 54 9.81 1.79 -1.33
N TYR A 55 8.58 2.26 -1.13
CA TYR A 55 8.22 3.66 -1.28
C TYR A 55 9.03 4.55 -0.33
N LEU A 56 9.11 4.20 0.96
CA LEU A 56 9.90 4.93 1.95
C LEU A 56 11.39 4.98 1.59
N LYS A 57 11.95 3.87 1.09
CA LYS A 57 13.37 3.78 0.72
C LYS A 57 13.72 4.54 -0.55
N ASN A 58 12.81 4.56 -1.53
CA ASN A 58 13.04 5.15 -2.86
C ASN A 58 12.23 6.43 -3.07
N TRP A 59 11.82 7.08 -1.97
CA TRP A 59 10.96 8.23 -2.05
C TRP A 59 11.58 9.32 -2.92
N SER A 60 10.80 9.81 -3.87
CA SER A 60 11.15 10.92 -4.75
C SER A 60 9.89 11.59 -5.26
N ILE A 61 9.99 12.87 -5.61
CA ILE A 61 8.87 13.63 -6.20
C ILE A 61 8.37 12.95 -7.49
N TRP A 62 9.27 12.36 -8.28
CA TRP A 62 8.92 11.62 -9.50
C TRP A 62 8.08 10.38 -9.22
N LEU A 63 8.39 9.65 -8.16
CA LEU A 63 7.60 8.50 -7.74
C LEU A 63 6.18 8.92 -7.35
N ASP A 64 6.02 10.05 -6.67
CA ASP A 64 4.71 10.59 -6.30
C ASP A 64 3.89 10.99 -7.54
N LEU A 65 4.49 11.70 -8.49
CA LEU A 65 3.84 12.04 -9.76
C LEU A 65 3.42 10.79 -10.54
N TRP A 66 4.26 9.75 -10.53
CA TRP A 66 3.96 8.48 -11.17
C TRP A 66 2.80 7.73 -10.51
N ILE A 67 2.73 7.73 -9.18
CA ILE A 67 1.61 7.16 -8.42
C ILE A 67 0.31 7.89 -8.75
N ILE A 68 0.33 9.22 -8.79
CA ILE A 68 -0.83 10.03 -9.16
C ILE A 68 -1.29 9.68 -10.59
N PHE A 69 -0.37 9.68 -11.56
CA PHE A 69 -0.69 9.34 -12.95
C PHE A 69 -1.32 7.95 -13.08
N LYS A 70 -0.71 6.91 -12.47
CA LYS A 70 -1.28 5.56 -12.47
C LYS A 70 -2.65 5.51 -11.81
N THR A 71 -2.84 6.25 -10.72
CA THR A 71 -4.12 6.31 -10.02
C THR A 71 -5.21 6.85 -10.95
N VAL A 72 -4.95 7.97 -11.63
CA VAL A 72 -5.89 8.55 -12.61
C VAL A 72 -6.19 7.56 -13.73
N TRP A 73 -5.16 6.94 -14.31
CA TRP A 73 -5.32 5.95 -15.38
C TRP A 73 -6.18 4.74 -14.97
N ILE A 74 -5.95 4.19 -13.76
CA ILE A 74 -6.72 3.07 -13.23
C ILE A 74 -8.20 3.44 -13.05
N VAL A 75 -8.47 4.65 -12.53
CA VAL A 75 -9.85 5.14 -12.32
C VAL A 75 -10.55 5.30 -13.68
N LEU A 76 -9.92 5.99 -14.63
CA LEU A 76 -10.48 6.19 -15.98
C LEU A 76 -10.77 4.86 -16.71
N ARG A 77 -9.90 3.85 -16.59
CA ARG A 77 -10.15 2.53 -17.19
C ARG A 77 -11.27 1.76 -16.50
N LYS A 78 -11.46 1.93 -15.19
CA LYS A 78 -12.58 1.33 -14.46
C LYS A 78 -13.90 1.97 -14.84
N ASP A 79 -13.93 3.29 -15.01
CA ASP A 79 -15.13 4.01 -15.41
C ASP A 79 -15.53 3.67 -16.86
N ASN A 80 -14.56 3.40 -17.73
CA ASN A 80 -14.80 2.90 -19.10
C ASN A 80 -15.15 1.39 -19.17
N ALA A 81 -15.16 0.67 -18.05
CA ALA A 81 -15.47 -0.76 -17.98
C ALA A 81 -16.89 -1.04 -17.43
N TYR A 82 -17.73 -0.01 -17.36
CA TYR A 82 -19.16 -0.09 -17.07
C TYR A 82 -20.00 0.30 -18.29
#